data_AF-A0A832ULU8-F1
#
_entry.id   AF-A0A832ULU8-F1
#
_cell.length_a   1.000
_cell.length_b   1.000
_cell.length_c   1.000
_cell.angle_alpha   90.00
_cell.angle_beta   90.00
_cell.angle_gamma   90.00
#
_symmetry.space_group_name_H-M   'P 1'
#
loop_
_entity.id
_entity.type
_entity.pdbx_description
1 polymer ?
#
loop_
_entity_poly.entity_id
_entity_poly.type
_entity_poly.pdbx_seq_one_letter_code
_entity_poly.pdbx_strand_id
1 'polypeptide(L)'
;MAKKKSTSKKKSTVPKKSGLSKKARKSLTAKTPVQKVLLAGMAVLIIAALSLFLPSEGAEMGDTVTFSYSLQTADGGLSESGNLTLTLGGGRLILGVESALLGMSVGDTSSITVLPKDGYGEKNLSLVAKQFRYINLPLTTEADRSYIEEVLGDTPLGYGVEVELPGTHWKTTVGSISGDTVNITHYLVNGSLYYIFNYPYSLKVIDVTDDGYIVENLAKVGGPIQIQGRLGYIESVDDTFIYTDFNHPMAGKTLLFDLELLDIQRASEEEE
;
A
#
# COMPACT_ATOMS: atom_id res chain seq x y z
N MET A 1 -8.65 90.15 41.38
CA MET A 1 -9.47 90.56 42.54
C MET A 1 -10.84 91.02 42.06
N ALA A 2 -11.86 90.93 42.94
CA ALA A 2 -13.30 91.27 42.80
C ALA A 2 -14.18 90.16 42.18
N LYS A 3 -14.86 89.30 42.98
CA LYS A 3 -16.08 89.48 43.82
C LYS A 3 -17.35 89.70 42.97
N LYS A 4 -18.22 88.70 42.78
CA LYS A 4 -19.35 88.18 43.62
C LYS A 4 -20.58 89.12 43.73
N LYS A 5 -21.75 88.51 43.49
CA LYS A 5 -23.14 88.83 43.98
C LYS A 5 -23.87 89.96 43.22
N SER A 6 -25.19 89.97 43.01
CA SER A 6 -26.33 89.10 43.39
C SER A 6 -27.63 89.57 42.70
N THR A 7 -28.52 88.62 42.38
CA THR A 7 -30.02 88.62 42.49
C THR A 7 -30.87 89.82 42.07
N SER A 8 -31.87 89.60 41.19
CA SER A 8 -33.32 89.68 41.52
C SER A 8 -34.24 89.28 40.35
N LYS A 9 -35.37 88.64 40.68
CA LYS A 9 -36.44 88.09 39.83
C LYS A 9 -37.40 89.17 39.31
N LYS A 10 -37.96 88.96 38.10
CA LYS A 10 -39.43 89.03 37.90
C LYS A 10 -39.88 88.26 36.65
N LYS A 11 -40.86 87.36 36.85
CA LYS A 11 -41.58 86.58 35.84
C LYS A 11 -42.59 87.45 35.09
N SER A 12 -42.91 87.01 33.87
CA SER A 12 -44.25 86.94 33.26
C SER A 12 -44.33 87.63 31.90
N THR A 13 -44.28 86.86 30.81
CA THR A 13 -45.44 86.61 29.93
C THR A 13 -44.97 85.82 28.72
N VAL A 14 -45.65 84.70 28.45
CA VAL A 14 -45.54 83.93 27.20
C VAL A 14 -46.51 84.55 26.18
N PRO A 15 -46.10 84.66 24.92
CA PRO A 15 -46.97 84.14 23.86
C PRO A 15 -46.26 83.17 22.92
N LYS A 16 -47.11 82.49 22.15
CA LYS A 16 -46.92 81.23 21.42
C LYS A 16 -45.94 81.28 20.24
N LYS A 17 -45.40 80.10 19.98
CA LYS A 17 -44.73 79.59 18.77
C LYS A 17 -45.36 80.07 17.45
N SER A 18 -44.54 80.40 16.45
CA SER A 18 -44.46 79.65 15.18
C SER A 18 -43.52 80.33 14.17
N GLY A 19 -42.71 79.52 13.48
CA GLY A 19 -42.12 79.89 12.18
C GLY A 19 -40.64 80.22 12.15
N LEU A 20 -39.77 79.20 12.08
CA LEU A 20 -38.49 79.28 11.37
C LEU A 20 -38.06 77.89 10.85
N SER A 21 -38.21 77.74 9.53
CA SER A 21 -37.43 76.94 8.56
C SER A 21 -37.04 75.49 8.89
N LYS A 22 -37.87 74.54 8.42
CA LYS A 22 -37.46 73.18 8.05
C LYS A 22 -36.68 73.22 6.72
N LYS A 23 -35.42 73.66 6.70
CA LYS A 23 -34.60 73.54 5.47
C LYS A 23 -33.09 73.63 5.70
N ALA A 24 -32.51 72.82 6.60
CA ALA A 24 -31.07 72.57 6.64
C ALA A 24 -30.72 71.38 7.56
N ARG A 25 -31.04 70.14 7.14
CA ARG A 25 -30.41 68.89 7.61
C ARG A 25 -30.99 67.70 6.83
N LYS A 26 -30.64 67.62 5.54
CA LYS A 26 -30.75 66.41 4.71
C LYS A 26 -29.73 66.54 3.58
N SER A 27 -28.47 66.20 3.87
CA SER A 27 -27.48 65.92 2.82
C SER A 27 -26.33 65.09 3.40
N LEU A 28 -26.62 63.84 3.73
CA LEU A 28 -25.61 62.79 3.65
C LEU A 28 -26.24 61.61 2.90
N THR A 29 -25.53 61.19 1.86
CA THR A 29 -25.59 59.88 1.16
C THR A 29 -26.78 59.57 0.24
N ALA A 30 -26.94 60.32 -0.84
CA ALA A 30 -27.50 59.76 -2.08
C ALA A 30 -26.35 59.52 -3.08
N LYS A 31 -25.87 58.27 -3.19
CA LYS A 31 -24.87 57.88 -4.19
C LYS A 31 -25.44 58.06 -5.60
N THR A 32 -24.69 58.72 -6.48
CA THR A 32 -25.10 58.99 -7.88
C THR A 32 -25.24 57.67 -8.66
N PRO A 33 -26.03 57.63 -9.76
CA PRO A 33 -26.19 56.41 -10.57
C PRO A 33 -24.85 55.85 -11.07
N VAL A 34 -23.85 56.69 -11.36
CA VAL A 34 -22.49 56.29 -11.72
C VAL A 34 -21.78 55.55 -10.56
N GLN A 35 -21.94 56.01 -9.32
CA GLN A 35 -21.37 55.34 -8.14
C GLN A 35 -22.04 53.99 -7.82
N LYS A 36 -23.31 53.81 -8.18
CA LYS A 36 -24.00 52.52 -8.01
C LYS A 36 -23.51 51.48 -9.02
N VAL A 37 -23.27 51.88 -10.27
CA VAL A 37 -22.70 51.01 -11.31
C VAL A 37 -21.25 50.64 -10.98
N LEU A 38 -20.45 51.61 -10.50
CA LEU A 38 -19.06 51.36 -10.08
C LEU A 38 -18.97 50.40 -8.88
N LEU A 39 -19.84 50.55 -7.87
CA LEU A 39 -19.88 49.62 -6.74
C LEU A 39 -20.38 48.22 -7.13
N ALA A 40 -21.35 48.12 -8.04
CA ALA A 40 -21.83 46.83 -8.53
C ALA A 40 -20.75 46.12 -9.36
N GLY A 41 -20.02 46.84 -10.22
CA GLY A 41 -18.87 46.30 -10.97
C GLY A 41 -17.71 45.88 -10.06
N MET A 42 -17.38 46.67 -9.03
CA MET A 42 -16.40 46.28 -8.01
C MET A 42 -16.86 45.08 -7.18
N ALA A 43 -18.13 44.97 -6.82
CA ALA A 43 -18.64 43.83 -6.07
C ALA A 43 -18.61 42.54 -6.92
N VAL A 44 -18.91 42.61 -8.22
CA VAL A 44 -18.79 41.48 -9.15
C VAL A 44 -17.33 41.09 -9.38
N LEU A 45 -16.42 42.06 -9.51
CA LEU A 45 -14.97 41.81 -9.61
C LEU A 45 -14.39 41.28 -8.30
N ILE A 46 -14.85 41.75 -7.14
CA ILE A 46 -14.47 41.22 -5.83
C ILE A 46 -15.02 39.80 -5.68
N ILE A 47 -16.27 39.51 -6.05
CA ILE A 47 -16.81 38.14 -5.99
C ILE A 47 -16.05 37.22 -6.94
N ALA A 48 -15.78 37.63 -8.18
CA ALA A 48 -14.98 36.85 -9.12
C ALA A 48 -13.53 36.65 -8.65
N ALA A 49 -12.91 37.65 -8.02
CA ALA A 49 -11.57 37.57 -7.44
C ALA A 49 -11.54 36.81 -6.10
N LEU A 50 -12.63 36.81 -5.32
CA LEU A 50 -12.76 36.06 -4.07
C LEU A 50 -13.01 34.58 -4.35
N SER A 51 -13.73 34.26 -5.43
CA SER A 51 -13.86 32.89 -5.96
C SER A 51 -12.54 32.33 -6.49
N LEU A 52 -11.58 33.19 -6.87
CA LEU A 52 -10.22 32.79 -7.27
C LEU A 52 -9.28 32.53 -6.08
N PHE A 53 -9.74 32.71 -4.83
CA PHE A 53 -8.91 32.62 -3.63
C PHE A 53 -9.54 31.79 -2.49
N LEU A 54 -10.61 31.03 -2.78
CA LEU A 54 -11.03 29.99 -1.87
C LEU A 54 -10.10 28.79 -2.10
N PRO A 55 -9.40 28.27 -1.07
CA PRO A 55 -8.74 26.98 -1.21
C PRO A 55 -9.80 25.98 -1.68
N SER A 56 -9.45 25.08 -2.59
CA SER A 56 -10.39 24.03 -2.97
C SER A 56 -10.89 23.33 -1.70
N GLU A 57 -12.18 23.03 -1.62
CA GLU A 57 -12.70 22.31 -0.46
C GLU A 57 -12.31 20.83 -0.52
N GLY A 58 -12.14 20.29 -1.74
CA GLY A 58 -11.77 18.90 -1.99
C GLY A 58 -10.26 18.68 -2.12
N ALA A 59 -9.86 17.41 -2.01
CA ALA A 59 -8.49 16.97 -2.20
C ALA A 59 -8.03 17.11 -3.66
N GLU A 60 -6.78 17.54 -3.86
CA GLU A 60 -6.18 17.75 -5.18
C GLU A 60 -4.88 16.95 -5.36
N MET A 61 -4.41 16.87 -6.61
CA MET A 61 -3.09 16.30 -6.90
C MET A 61 -2.00 17.05 -6.15
N GLY A 62 -1.09 16.32 -5.52
CA GLY A 62 -0.04 16.87 -4.66
C GLY A 62 -0.43 17.00 -3.19
N ASP A 63 -1.71 16.98 -2.84
CA ASP A 63 -2.14 16.98 -1.43
C ASP A 63 -1.75 15.67 -0.74
N THR A 64 -1.37 15.77 0.52
CA THR A 64 -1.23 14.60 1.40
C THR A 64 -2.55 14.36 2.11
N VAL A 65 -3.20 13.24 1.82
CA VAL A 65 -4.50 12.87 2.38
C VAL A 65 -4.36 11.74 3.38
N THR A 66 -5.18 11.75 4.42
CA THR A 66 -5.40 10.59 5.29
C THR A 66 -6.83 10.12 5.12
N PHE A 67 -7.04 8.83 4.82
CA PHE A 67 -8.36 8.25 4.67
C PHE A 67 -8.45 6.90 5.36
N SER A 68 -9.64 6.54 5.85
CA SER A 68 -9.96 5.16 6.24
C SER A 68 -10.50 4.40 5.04
N TYR A 69 -10.29 3.10 5.02
CA TYR A 69 -10.86 2.23 4.01
C TYR A 69 -11.30 0.89 4.59
N SER A 70 -12.33 0.32 3.97
CA SER A 70 -12.70 -1.09 4.04
C SER A 70 -12.65 -1.65 2.63
N LEU A 71 -11.96 -2.77 2.44
CA LEU A 71 -11.76 -3.46 1.17
C LEU A 71 -12.31 -4.87 1.28
N GLN A 72 -13.04 -5.30 0.25
CA GLN A 72 -13.40 -6.69 0.02
C GLN A 72 -13.23 -7.05 -1.46
N THR A 73 -12.69 -8.23 -1.74
CA THR A 73 -12.71 -8.77 -3.11
C THR A 73 -14.12 -9.22 -3.47
N ALA A 74 -14.59 -8.97 -4.70
CA ALA A 74 -15.97 -9.28 -5.10
C ALA A 74 -16.32 -10.78 -5.04
N ASP A 75 -15.33 -11.66 -5.03
CA ASP A 75 -15.47 -13.11 -4.80
C ASP A 75 -15.61 -13.49 -3.32
N GLY A 76 -15.58 -12.52 -2.40
CA GLY A 76 -15.65 -12.70 -0.95
C GLY A 76 -14.37 -13.26 -0.31
N GLY A 77 -13.28 -13.38 -1.07
CA GLY A 77 -12.06 -14.04 -0.64
C GLY A 77 -11.23 -13.27 0.40
N LEU A 78 -10.79 -12.05 0.05
CA LEU A 78 -9.94 -11.22 0.92
C LEU A 78 -10.73 -10.00 1.41
N SER A 79 -10.59 -9.69 2.70
CA SER A 79 -11.08 -8.45 3.28
C SER A 79 -10.01 -7.82 4.17
N GLU A 80 -9.87 -6.50 4.06
CA GLU A 80 -8.88 -5.69 4.77
C GLU A 80 -9.52 -4.36 5.13
N SER A 81 -9.11 -3.75 6.23
CA SER A 81 -9.52 -2.39 6.59
C SER A 81 -8.38 -1.68 7.31
N GLY A 82 -8.27 -0.37 7.13
CA GLY A 82 -7.25 0.41 7.81
C GLY A 82 -7.33 1.88 7.49
N ASN A 83 -6.31 2.61 7.94
CA ASN A 83 -6.11 4.02 7.60
C ASN A 83 -4.81 4.15 6.82
N LEU A 84 -4.80 5.02 5.81
CA LEU A 84 -3.63 5.26 4.99
C LEU A 84 -3.44 6.77 4.80
N THR A 85 -2.18 7.21 4.93
CA THR A 85 -1.76 8.58 4.63
C THR A 85 -0.79 8.56 3.46
N LEU A 86 -1.06 9.32 2.41
CA LEU A 86 -0.20 9.43 1.23
C LEU A 86 -0.45 10.71 0.44
N THR A 87 0.46 11.00 -0.48
CA THR A 87 0.33 12.12 -1.43
C THR A 87 -0.37 11.67 -2.72
N LEU A 88 -1.45 12.36 -3.10
CA LEU A 88 -2.17 12.12 -4.34
C LEU A 88 -1.29 12.47 -5.55
N GLY A 89 -1.28 11.61 -6.56
CA GLY A 89 -0.40 11.72 -7.74
C GLY A 89 1.00 11.15 -7.51
N GLY A 90 1.30 10.62 -6.31
CA GLY A 90 2.61 10.05 -5.98
C GLY A 90 2.86 8.64 -6.54
N GLY A 91 1.90 8.04 -7.25
CA GLY A 91 2.02 6.70 -7.84
C GLY A 91 2.07 5.55 -6.81
N ARG A 92 1.68 5.82 -5.57
CA ARG A 92 1.69 4.85 -4.46
C ARG A 92 0.33 4.20 -4.19
N LEU A 93 -0.72 4.70 -4.84
CA LEU A 93 -2.09 4.26 -4.69
C LEU A 93 -2.60 3.72 -6.02
N ILE A 94 -3.48 2.72 -5.97
CA ILE A 94 -4.12 2.20 -7.17
C ILE A 94 -5.04 3.27 -7.77
N LEU A 95 -5.07 3.33 -9.10
CA LEU A 95 -5.70 4.43 -9.85
C LEU A 95 -7.18 4.63 -9.50
N GLY A 96 -7.93 3.53 -9.31
CA GLY A 96 -9.34 3.58 -8.96
C GLY A 96 -9.62 4.27 -7.61
N VAL A 97 -8.77 4.04 -6.60
CA VAL A 97 -8.91 4.69 -5.28
C VAL A 97 -8.42 6.13 -5.34
N GLU A 98 -7.30 6.40 -6.00
CA GLU A 98 -6.79 7.77 -6.16
C GLU A 98 -7.79 8.67 -6.88
N SER A 99 -8.40 8.16 -7.96
CA SER A 99 -9.42 8.90 -8.72
C SER A 99 -10.67 9.19 -7.90
N ALA A 100 -11.03 8.30 -6.97
CA ALA A 100 -12.19 8.48 -6.11
C ALA A 100 -11.96 9.51 -5.01
N LEU A 101 -10.72 9.64 -4.51
CA LEU A 101 -10.34 10.61 -3.48
C LEU A 101 -10.23 12.04 -4.03
N LEU A 102 -9.90 12.21 -5.30
CA LEU A 102 -9.82 13.52 -5.93
C LEU A 102 -11.17 14.25 -5.85
N GLY A 103 -11.13 15.45 -5.28
CA GLY A 103 -12.31 16.30 -5.08
C GLY A 103 -13.15 15.96 -3.84
N MET A 104 -12.86 14.89 -3.10
CA MET A 104 -13.51 14.62 -1.82
C MET A 104 -13.09 15.64 -0.76
N SER A 105 -14.05 16.06 0.06
CA SER A 105 -13.83 16.91 1.23
C SER A 105 -13.66 16.05 2.49
N VAL A 106 -13.03 16.60 3.54
CA VAL A 106 -12.90 15.89 4.82
C VAL A 106 -14.29 15.55 5.39
N GLY A 107 -14.48 14.28 5.76
CA GLY A 107 -15.73 13.70 6.22
C GLY A 107 -16.59 13.07 5.11
N ASP A 108 -16.23 13.26 3.83
CA ASP A 108 -16.92 12.59 2.74
C ASP A 108 -16.64 11.08 2.78
N THR A 109 -17.67 10.30 2.44
CA THR A 109 -17.57 8.85 2.25
C THR A 109 -17.87 8.48 0.80
N SER A 110 -17.24 7.41 0.31
CA SER A 110 -17.42 6.93 -1.06
C SER A 110 -17.30 5.42 -1.13
N SER A 111 -18.28 4.77 -1.77
CA SER A 111 -18.23 3.34 -2.08
C SER A 111 -17.93 3.16 -3.56
N ILE A 112 -16.83 2.50 -3.89
CA ILE A 112 -16.37 2.32 -5.27
C ILE A 112 -16.12 0.86 -5.60
N THR A 113 -16.26 0.53 -6.89
CA THR A 113 -15.84 -0.75 -7.46
C THR A 113 -14.63 -0.51 -8.35
N VAL A 114 -13.50 -1.12 -8.00
CA VAL A 114 -12.24 -1.02 -8.75
C VAL A 114 -12.03 -2.32 -9.54
N LEU A 115 -12.05 -2.21 -10.86
CA LEU A 115 -11.75 -3.32 -11.76
C LEU A 115 -10.24 -3.61 -11.78
N PRO A 116 -9.80 -4.83 -12.18
CA PRO A 116 -8.38 -5.19 -12.20
C PRO A 116 -7.49 -4.14 -12.92
N LYS A 117 -7.94 -3.66 -14.09
CA LYS A 117 -7.23 -2.64 -14.89
C LYS A 117 -7.00 -1.30 -14.16
N ASP A 118 -7.83 -0.95 -13.18
CA ASP A 118 -7.76 0.28 -12.41
C ASP A 118 -7.17 0.03 -11.00
N GLY A 119 -6.87 -1.24 -10.69
CA GLY A 119 -6.37 -1.76 -9.42
C GLY A 119 -4.97 -2.34 -9.55
N TYR A 120 -4.84 -3.62 -9.24
CA TYR A 120 -3.55 -4.36 -9.24
C TYR A 120 -3.23 -5.05 -10.57
N GLY A 121 -3.95 -4.72 -11.64
CA GLY A 121 -3.80 -5.31 -12.96
C GLY A 121 -4.47 -6.68 -13.09
N GLU A 122 -4.46 -7.21 -14.32
CA GLU A 122 -4.91 -8.56 -14.61
C GLU A 122 -3.96 -9.61 -14.05
N LYS A 123 -4.49 -10.80 -13.74
CA LYS A 123 -3.65 -11.94 -13.38
C LYS A 123 -2.74 -12.29 -14.55
N ASN A 124 -1.43 -12.27 -14.32
CA ASN A 124 -0.44 -12.63 -15.31
C ASN A 124 -0.08 -14.11 -15.18
N LEU A 125 -0.52 -14.92 -16.14
CA LEU A 125 -0.29 -16.37 -16.15
C LEU A 125 1.19 -16.75 -16.31
N SER A 126 2.03 -15.86 -16.87
CA SER A 126 3.48 -16.07 -16.91
C SER A 126 4.14 -15.96 -15.53
N LEU A 127 3.42 -15.46 -14.52
CA LEU A 127 3.84 -15.45 -13.13
C LEU A 127 3.36 -16.69 -12.36
N VAL A 128 2.72 -17.65 -13.04
CA VAL A 128 2.39 -18.95 -12.47
C VAL A 128 3.47 -19.94 -12.87
N ALA A 129 4.30 -20.33 -11.89
CA ALA A 129 5.35 -21.31 -12.10
C ALA A 129 4.80 -22.73 -11.95
N LYS A 130 5.29 -23.63 -12.80
CA LYS A 130 4.94 -25.05 -12.79
C LYS A 130 6.15 -25.87 -12.37
N GLN A 131 5.98 -26.72 -11.35
CA GLN A 131 7.05 -27.57 -10.81
C GLN A 131 6.57 -29.02 -10.72
N PHE A 132 7.47 -29.98 -10.89
CA PHE A 132 7.12 -31.38 -10.71
C PHE A 132 6.83 -31.68 -9.24
N ARG A 133 5.75 -32.44 -9.01
CA ARG A 133 5.42 -32.97 -7.70
C ARG A 133 6.33 -34.12 -7.30
N TYR A 134 6.73 -34.94 -8.26
CA TYR A 134 7.65 -36.06 -8.04
C TYR A 134 9.02 -35.76 -8.63
N ILE A 135 10.06 -35.96 -7.84
CA ILE A 135 11.44 -35.61 -8.19
C ILE A 135 12.28 -36.88 -8.08
N ASN A 136 13.11 -37.12 -9.09
CA ASN A 136 14.12 -38.17 -9.05
C ASN A 136 15.40 -37.56 -8.48
N LEU A 137 15.82 -38.05 -7.31
CA LEU A 137 17.11 -37.69 -6.73
C LEU A 137 18.12 -38.81 -7.01
N PRO A 138 19.37 -38.48 -7.34
CA PRO A 138 20.39 -39.48 -7.61
C PRO A 138 20.82 -40.19 -6.32
N LEU A 139 21.31 -41.43 -6.44
CA LEU A 139 21.95 -42.13 -5.31
C LEU A 139 23.22 -41.44 -4.85
N THR A 140 23.91 -40.75 -5.77
CA THR A 140 25.18 -40.11 -5.50
C THR A 140 25.23 -38.68 -6.05
N THR A 141 26.01 -37.83 -5.40
CA THR A 141 26.35 -36.49 -5.88
C THR A 141 27.86 -36.31 -5.90
N GLU A 142 28.34 -35.29 -6.61
CA GLU A 142 29.75 -34.92 -6.62
C GLU A 142 29.97 -33.69 -5.73
N ALA A 143 31.08 -33.71 -5.00
CA ALA A 143 31.52 -32.60 -4.16
C ALA A 143 33.03 -32.38 -4.33
N ASP A 144 33.46 -31.14 -4.14
CA ASP A 144 34.88 -30.79 -4.13
C ASP A 144 35.58 -31.47 -2.96
N ARG A 145 36.72 -32.12 -3.24
CA ARG A 145 37.51 -32.83 -2.23
C ARG A 145 37.87 -31.91 -1.08
N SER A 146 38.35 -30.70 -1.37
CA SER A 146 38.76 -29.74 -0.34
C SER A 146 37.61 -29.38 0.61
N TYR A 147 36.39 -29.29 0.09
CA TYR A 147 35.20 -29.05 0.91
C TYR A 147 34.89 -30.24 1.81
N ILE A 148 34.98 -31.47 1.28
CA ILE A 148 34.75 -32.68 2.09
C ILE A 148 35.83 -32.84 3.17
N GLU A 149 37.10 -32.58 2.84
CA GLU A 149 38.20 -32.59 3.81
C GLU A 149 38.00 -31.54 4.91
N GLU A 150 37.52 -30.34 4.55
CA GLU A 150 37.15 -29.31 5.53
C GLU A 150 36.01 -29.78 6.46
N VAL A 151 34.95 -30.38 5.90
CA VAL A 151 33.84 -30.94 6.68
C VAL A 151 34.31 -32.07 7.61
N LEU A 152 35.22 -32.92 7.16
CA LEU A 152 35.75 -34.05 7.92
C LEU A 152 36.74 -33.64 9.02
N GLY A 153 37.41 -32.49 8.87
CA GLY A 153 38.43 -32.01 9.80
C GLY A 153 39.59 -33.00 9.93
N ASP A 154 39.80 -33.54 11.13
CA ASP A 154 40.87 -34.51 11.41
C ASP A 154 40.53 -35.94 10.93
N THR A 155 39.29 -36.20 10.50
CA THR A 155 38.87 -37.52 10.03
C THR A 155 39.47 -37.80 8.65
N PRO A 156 40.24 -38.89 8.46
CA PRO A 156 40.83 -39.18 7.17
C PRO A 156 39.77 -39.43 6.09
N LEU A 157 39.93 -38.78 4.94
CA LEU A 157 39.09 -39.04 3.77
C LEU A 157 39.33 -40.46 3.25
N GLY A 158 38.25 -41.24 3.06
CA GLY A 158 38.34 -42.59 2.53
C GLY A 158 36.97 -43.17 2.19
N TYR A 159 36.95 -44.21 1.33
CA TYR A 159 35.71 -44.89 0.94
C TYR A 159 34.91 -45.39 2.15
N GLY A 160 33.61 -45.15 2.15
CA GLY A 160 32.67 -45.56 3.20
C GLY A 160 32.68 -44.71 4.46
N VAL A 161 33.56 -43.70 4.55
CA VAL A 161 33.57 -42.74 5.66
C VAL A 161 32.26 -41.97 5.66
N GLU A 162 31.61 -41.88 6.81
CA GLU A 162 30.38 -41.10 6.99
C GLU A 162 30.70 -39.61 7.00
N VAL A 163 29.91 -38.84 6.27
CA VAL A 163 30.07 -37.37 6.16
C VAL A 163 28.75 -36.73 6.54
N GLU A 164 28.80 -35.76 7.44
CA GLU A 164 27.64 -34.94 7.79
C GLU A 164 27.68 -33.64 6.98
N LEU A 165 27.06 -33.67 5.80
CA LEU A 165 27.01 -32.48 4.96
C LEU A 165 26.00 -31.47 5.52
N PRO A 166 26.37 -30.19 5.68
CA PRO A 166 25.44 -29.13 6.08
C PRO A 166 24.15 -29.12 5.25
N GLY A 167 23.00 -29.09 5.93
CA GLY A 167 21.68 -29.09 5.28
C GLY A 167 21.25 -30.45 4.72
N THR A 168 22.06 -31.49 4.89
CA THR A 168 21.62 -32.88 4.73
C THR A 168 21.27 -33.44 6.11
N HIS A 169 20.08 -34.02 6.22
CA HIS A 169 19.58 -34.61 7.48
C HIS A 169 19.40 -36.13 7.34
N TRP A 170 20.17 -36.72 6.43
CA TRP A 170 20.18 -38.15 6.15
C TRP A 170 21.63 -38.63 6.13
N LYS A 171 21.80 -39.94 6.24
CA LYS A 171 23.12 -40.55 6.21
C LYS A 171 23.76 -40.35 4.84
N THR A 172 25.01 -39.91 4.81
CA THR A 172 25.82 -39.87 3.60
C THR A 172 27.20 -40.48 3.84
N THR A 173 27.81 -41.04 2.80
CA THR A 173 29.17 -41.59 2.89
C THR A 173 29.99 -41.23 1.68
N VAL A 174 31.30 -41.18 1.86
CA VAL A 174 32.27 -41.07 0.76
C VAL A 174 32.18 -42.32 -0.12
N GLY A 175 31.92 -42.12 -1.40
CA GLY A 175 32.00 -43.12 -2.47
C GLY A 175 33.39 -43.12 -3.11
N SER A 176 33.45 -43.01 -4.43
CA SER A 176 34.72 -42.93 -5.16
C SER A 176 35.40 -41.56 -5.01
N ILE A 177 36.73 -41.56 -5.04
CA ILE A 177 37.54 -40.34 -5.01
C ILE A 177 38.41 -40.32 -6.26
N SER A 178 38.34 -39.25 -7.06
CA SER A 178 39.12 -39.10 -8.29
C SER A 178 39.59 -37.66 -8.45
N GLY A 179 40.91 -37.43 -8.35
CA GLY A 179 41.46 -36.07 -8.38
C GLY A 179 40.80 -35.21 -7.29
N ASP A 180 40.31 -34.03 -7.67
CA ASP A 180 39.68 -33.09 -6.73
C ASP A 180 38.18 -33.34 -6.54
N THR A 181 37.63 -34.43 -7.06
CA THR A 181 36.21 -34.76 -6.95
C THR A 181 35.99 -35.96 -6.03
N VAL A 182 35.05 -35.82 -5.10
CA VAL A 182 34.55 -36.88 -4.23
C VAL A 182 33.11 -37.16 -4.59
N ASN A 183 32.79 -38.41 -4.92
CA ASN A 183 31.42 -38.84 -5.04
C ASN A 183 30.87 -39.15 -3.64
N ILE A 184 29.69 -38.64 -3.31
CA ILE A 184 29.02 -38.83 -2.02
C ILE A 184 27.79 -39.68 -2.26
N THR A 185 27.71 -40.81 -1.57
CA THR A 185 26.52 -41.68 -1.57
C THR A 185 25.52 -41.18 -0.54
N HIS A 186 24.26 -41.08 -0.94
CA HIS A 186 23.15 -40.73 -0.06
C HIS A 186 22.36 -41.98 0.33
N TYR A 187 21.82 -42.01 1.55
CA TYR A 187 20.98 -43.10 2.05
C TYR A 187 19.66 -42.54 2.57
N LEU A 188 18.70 -42.38 1.67
CA LEU A 188 17.34 -41.97 2.01
C LEU A 188 16.48 -43.20 2.32
N VAL A 189 15.59 -43.06 3.32
CA VAL A 189 14.71 -44.14 3.77
C VAL A 189 13.30 -43.93 3.21
N ASN A 190 12.72 -44.98 2.61
CA ASN A 190 11.36 -44.92 2.09
C ASN A 190 10.36 -44.54 3.21
N GLY A 191 9.45 -43.61 2.91
CA GLY A 191 8.45 -43.09 3.84
C GLY A 191 8.94 -41.93 4.71
N SER A 192 10.26 -41.71 4.83
CA SER A 192 10.82 -40.63 5.64
C SER A 192 10.62 -39.25 4.99
N LEU A 193 10.51 -38.24 5.84
CA LEU A 193 10.51 -36.83 5.45
C LEU A 193 11.92 -36.27 5.52
N TYR A 194 12.34 -35.59 4.46
CA TYR A 194 13.60 -34.88 4.40
C TYR A 194 13.40 -33.43 3.99
N TYR A 195 14.31 -32.58 4.45
CA TYR A 195 14.40 -31.18 4.07
C TYR A 195 15.70 -31.02 3.29
N ILE A 196 15.61 -30.49 2.08
CA ILE A 196 16.77 -30.17 1.26
C ILE A 196 17.05 -28.68 1.43
N PHE A 197 18.31 -28.34 1.69
CA PHE A 197 18.73 -26.96 1.77
C PHE A 197 18.37 -26.19 0.48
N ASN A 198 17.85 -24.96 0.62
CA ASN A 198 17.30 -24.15 -0.47
C ASN A 198 16.14 -24.78 -1.26
N TYR A 199 15.56 -25.89 -0.77
CA TYR A 199 14.33 -26.43 -1.33
C TYR A 199 13.13 -26.02 -0.46
N PRO A 200 12.08 -25.41 -1.03
CA PRO A 200 11.05 -24.72 -0.25
C PRO A 200 10.01 -25.62 0.41
N TYR A 201 10.08 -26.95 0.21
CA TYR A 201 9.07 -27.89 0.69
C TYR A 201 9.68 -29.09 1.40
N SER A 202 8.89 -29.68 2.31
CA SER A 202 9.16 -31.02 2.81
C SER A 202 9.02 -32.04 1.69
N LEU A 203 10.00 -32.94 1.60
CA LEU A 203 10.01 -34.02 0.63
C LEU A 203 9.79 -35.34 1.35
N LYS A 204 8.89 -36.17 0.83
CA LYS A 204 8.69 -37.53 1.31
C LYS A 204 9.30 -38.51 0.32
N VAL A 205 10.15 -39.41 0.79
CA VAL A 205 10.60 -40.53 -0.06
C VAL A 205 9.42 -41.46 -0.26
N ILE A 206 9.07 -41.72 -1.51
CA ILE A 206 7.99 -42.65 -1.86
C ILE A 206 8.52 -43.93 -2.49
N ASP A 207 9.72 -43.88 -3.07
CA ASP A 207 10.38 -45.06 -3.62
C ASP A 207 11.91 -44.96 -3.55
N VAL A 208 12.55 -46.12 -3.43
CA VAL A 208 14.00 -46.29 -3.43
C VAL A 208 14.32 -47.35 -4.48
N THR A 209 15.08 -46.96 -5.50
CA THR A 209 15.40 -47.79 -6.66
C THR A 209 16.91 -47.98 -6.77
N ASP A 210 17.34 -48.87 -7.67
CA ASP A 210 18.75 -49.07 -7.98
C ASP A 210 19.40 -47.84 -8.64
N ASP A 211 18.60 -46.93 -9.20
CA ASP A 211 19.07 -45.75 -9.94
C ASP A 211 18.90 -44.43 -9.14
N GLY A 212 18.21 -44.45 -8.00
CA GLY A 212 17.93 -43.24 -7.23
C GLY A 212 16.71 -43.33 -6.31
N TYR A 213 16.25 -42.16 -5.90
CA TYR A 213 15.11 -41.97 -5.02
C TYR A 213 14.01 -41.23 -5.75
N ILE A 214 12.77 -41.68 -5.58
CA ILE A 214 11.60 -40.89 -5.97
C ILE A 214 11.08 -40.20 -4.71
N VAL A 215 11.05 -38.88 -4.74
CA VAL A 215 10.53 -38.06 -3.64
C VAL A 215 9.31 -37.28 -4.09
N GLU A 216 8.29 -37.25 -3.23
CA GLU A 216 7.09 -36.44 -3.38
C GLU A 216 7.27 -35.10 -2.66
N ASN A 217 6.99 -34.03 -3.38
CA ASN A 217 6.88 -32.69 -2.84
C ASN A 217 5.53 -32.49 -2.15
N LEU A 218 5.57 -32.20 -0.85
CA LEU A 218 4.38 -32.06 0.00
C LEU A 218 3.86 -30.61 0.10
N ALA A 219 4.07 -29.80 -0.94
CA ALA A 219 3.50 -28.46 -1.05
C ALA A 219 1.98 -28.49 -0.81
N LYS A 220 1.48 -27.51 -0.06
CA LYS A 220 0.04 -27.38 0.25
C LYS A 220 -0.51 -26.14 -0.43
N VAL A 221 -1.69 -26.28 -1.04
CA VAL A 221 -2.46 -25.15 -1.61
C VAL A 221 -2.60 -24.04 -0.56
N GLY A 222 -2.37 -22.80 -0.98
CA GLY A 222 -2.33 -21.61 -0.12
C GLY A 222 -1.03 -21.43 0.67
N GLY A 223 -0.12 -22.40 0.67
CA GLY A 223 1.17 -22.30 1.35
C GLY A 223 2.04 -21.19 0.74
N PRO A 224 2.64 -20.29 1.55
CA PRO A 224 3.56 -19.28 1.04
C PRO A 224 4.89 -19.91 0.63
N ILE A 225 5.53 -19.33 -0.37
CA ILE A 225 6.85 -19.73 -0.85
C ILE A 225 7.63 -18.51 -1.31
N GLN A 226 8.93 -18.49 -0.99
CA GLN A 226 9.84 -17.49 -1.51
C GLN A 226 10.86 -18.13 -2.44
N ILE A 227 10.87 -17.72 -3.71
CA ILE A 227 11.86 -18.15 -4.70
C ILE A 227 12.63 -16.92 -5.17
N GLN A 228 13.95 -16.93 -5.01
CA GLN A 228 14.83 -15.81 -5.41
C GLN A 228 14.36 -14.44 -4.87
N GLY A 229 13.92 -14.42 -3.61
CA GLY A 229 13.41 -13.22 -2.94
C GLY A 229 11.95 -12.88 -3.26
N ARG A 230 11.33 -13.52 -4.26
CA ARG A 230 9.94 -13.28 -4.63
C ARG A 230 8.97 -14.17 -3.87
N LEU A 231 8.03 -13.55 -3.16
CA LEU A 231 6.95 -14.26 -2.48
C LEU A 231 5.87 -14.69 -3.48
N GLY A 232 5.40 -15.92 -3.35
CA GLY A 232 4.25 -16.48 -4.06
C GLY A 232 3.50 -17.47 -3.17
N TYR A 233 2.43 -18.05 -3.71
CA TYR A 233 1.57 -18.99 -3.01
C TYR A 233 1.25 -20.20 -3.89
N ILE A 234 1.07 -21.36 -3.28
CA ILE A 234 0.62 -22.55 -4.03
C ILE A 234 -0.83 -22.33 -4.47
N GLU A 235 -1.05 -22.21 -5.76
CA GLU A 235 -2.38 -22.04 -6.35
C GLU A 235 -3.12 -23.38 -6.41
N SER A 236 -2.44 -24.41 -6.92
CA SER A 236 -3.02 -25.73 -7.07
C SER A 236 -1.94 -26.81 -7.06
N VAL A 237 -2.34 -28.02 -6.68
CA VAL A 237 -1.50 -29.22 -6.77
C VAL A 237 -2.35 -30.27 -7.47
N ASP A 238 -1.84 -30.81 -8.58
CA ASP A 238 -2.43 -31.95 -9.27
C ASP A 238 -1.57 -33.21 -9.05
N ASP A 239 -1.90 -34.28 -9.76
CA ASP A 239 -1.22 -35.58 -9.62
C ASP A 239 0.22 -35.56 -10.18
N THR A 240 0.64 -34.52 -10.89
CA THR A 240 1.96 -34.45 -11.54
C THR A 240 2.74 -33.19 -11.17
N PHE A 241 2.03 -32.09 -10.92
CA PHE A 241 2.58 -30.76 -10.84
C PHE A 241 2.04 -29.96 -9.66
N ILE A 242 2.88 -29.04 -9.22
CA ILE A 242 2.57 -27.98 -8.27
C ILE A 242 2.62 -26.67 -9.04
N TYR A 243 1.57 -25.86 -8.89
CA TYR A 243 1.46 -24.54 -9.49
C TYR A 243 1.60 -23.49 -8.40
N THR A 244 2.56 -22.59 -8.60
CA THR A 244 2.86 -21.51 -7.67
C THR A 244 2.56 -20.18 -8.34
N ASP A 245 1.65 -19.42 -7.76
CA ASP A 245 1.26 -18.10 -8.23
C ASP A 245 2.10 -17.01 -7.55
N PHE A 246 2.83 -16.23 -8.35
CA PHE A 246 3.63 -15.09 -7.91
C PHE A 246 3.02 -13.73 -8.26
N ASN A 247 1.74 -13.70 -8.63
CA ASN A 247 0.98 -12.45 -8.80
C ASN A 247 0.77 -11.75 -7.45
N HIS A 248 0.46 -10.46 -7.51
CA HIS A 248 -0.06 -9.76 -6.34
C HIS A 248 -1.37 -10.45 -5.87
N PRO A 249 -1.63 -10.63 -4.57
CA PRO A 249 -2.83 -11.35 -4.07
C PRO A 249 -4.17 -10.81 -4.58
N MET A 250 -4.20 -9.54 -5.00
CA MET A 250 -5.37 -8.85 -5.56
C MET A 250 -5.42 -8.79 -7.09
N ALA A 251 -4.39 -9.29 -7.79
CA ALA A 251 -4.36 -9.24 -9.25
C ALA A 251 -5.51 -10.06 -9.86
N GLY A 252 -6.15 -9.52 -10.90
CA GLY A 252 -7.30 -10.13 -11.57
C GLY A 252 -8.61 -10.07 -10.77
N LYS A 253 -8.61 -9.51 -9.55
CA LYS A 253 -9.82 -9.40 -8.72
C LYS A 253 -10.49 -8.04 -8.91
N THR A 254 -11.83 -8.05 -8.93
CA THR A 254 -12.62 -6.83 -8.74
C THR A 254 -12.68 -6.53 -7.25
N LEU A 255 -12.40 -5.29 -6.88
CA LEU A 255 -12.29 -4.84 -5.50
C LEU A 255 -13.43 -3.88 -5.15
N LEU A 256 -14.05 -4.09 -4.01
CA LEU A 256 -15.10 -3.24 -3.45
C LEU A 256 -14.50 -2.46 -2.29
N PHE A 257 -14.48 -1.13 -2.40
CA PHE A 257 -13.96 -0.25 -1.37
C PHE A 257 -15.06 0.62 -0.79
N ASP A 258 -15.04 0.79 0.52
CA ASP A 258 -15.68 1.90 1.23
C ASP A 258 -14.57 2.81 1.77
N LEU A 259 -14.62 4.09 1.43
CA LEU A 259 -13.60 5.09 1.76
C LEU A 259 -14.22 6.19 2.62
N GLU A 260 -13.45 6.75 3.54
CA GLU A 260 -13.77 7.98 4.28
C GLU A 260 -12.54 8.87 4.33
N LEU A 261 -12.65 10.10 3.80
CA LEU A 261 -11.55 11.05 3.84
C LEU A 261 -11.47 11.71 5.22
N LEU A 262 -10.38 11.51 5.95
CA LEU A 262 -10.22 11.95 7.34
C LEU A 262 -9.48 13.27 7.47
N ASP A 263 -8.51 13.54 6.59
CA ASP A 263 -7.67 14.74 6.64
C ASP A 263 -7.08 15.08 5.27
N ILE A 264 -6.83 16.38 5.04
CA ILE A 264 -6.13 16.90 3.86
C ILE A 264 -5.06 17.89 4.34
N GLN A 265 -3.80 17.55 4.11
CA GLN A 265 -2.67 18.45 4.21
C GLN A 265 -2.28 18.93 2.82
N ARG A 266 -2.47 20.23 2.56
CA ARG A 266 -2.16 20.86 1.26
C ARG A 266 -0.67 20.82 0.96
N ALA A 267 -0.31 20.59 -0.31
CA ALA A 267 1.05 20.81 -0.77
C ALA A 267 1.46 22.25 -0.44
N SER A 268 2.62 22.46 0.18
CA SER A 268 3.16 23.81 0.29
C SER A 268 3.55 24.28 -1.11
N GLU A 269 3.05 25.45 -1.53
CA GLU A 269 3.66 26.20 -2.61
C GLU A 269 5.10 26.50 -2.19
N GLU A 270 6.08 25.70 -2.64
CA GLU A 270 7.46 26.18 -2.65
C GLU A 270 7.50 27.31 -3.67
N GLU A 271 7.64 28.55 -3.18
CA GLU A 271 7.95 29.73 -3.97
C GLU A 271 9.27 29.46 -4.72
N GLU A 272 9.19 29.02 -5.99
CA GLU A 272 10.31 29.06 -6.94
C GLU A 272 10.70 30.50 -7.32
#